data_AF-A0A8T0BV70-F1
#
_entry.id   AF-A0A8T0BV70-F1
#
_cell.length_a   1.000
_cell.length_b   1.000
_cell.length_c   1.000
_cell.angle_alpha   90.00
_cell.angle_beta   90.00
_cell.angle_gamma   90.00
#
_symmetry.space_group_name_H-M   'P 1'
#
loop_
_entity.id
_entity.type
_entity.pdbx_description
1 polymer ?
#
loop_
_entity_poly.entity_id
_entity_poly.type
_entity_poly.pdbx_seq_one_letter_code
_entity_poly.pdbx_strand_id
1 'polypeptide(L)'
;MSATTTTMTTTTTTTTTPITMPITTTTTRMPYTTTPTTMPTTTPTMMPPTTPTMMPTTTMMPTTTMLYTTTPTSLPPSTLSSTKATADYPAPVEVCKSRPLDLVFIIDSSRSVRPAEFEKVKVFLSDMVDSLDVGIDATRVGLVNYASTVNIEFHLKTFTNKADLKRAFPRVEPLSTGTMTGLAIKTAMEKAFTEESGARAANKNIPKVAIIVTDGRPQDTVEEVSASARAVGIEIYAVGVDRADMKSLQAMASQPLDDHVFYVETYGVIEKLTSKFRESLCGIDACSLRHDCEHECVNNFNSYYCKCREGYVLNLDKKTCSQAKGSSLCHA
;
A
#
# COMPACT_ATOMS: atom_id res chain seq x y z
N MET A 1 58.64 41.28 35.61
CA MET A 1 58.63 39.84 35.97
C MET A 1 58.67 39.03 34.69
N SER A 2 59.52 38.00 34.71
CA SER A 2 59.90 36.96 33.75
C SER A 2 59.29 36.84 32.34
N ALA A 3 60.19 36.47 31.43
CA ALA A 3 60.06 36.14 30.02
C ALA A 3 59.19 34.92 29.71
N THR A 4 58.70 34.81 28.47
CA THR A 4 58.75 33.54 27.71
C THR A 4 58.72 33.77 26.18
N THR A 5 59.60 33.02 25.52
CA THR A 5 59.92 32.85 24.10
C THR A 5 58.75 32.50 23.19
N THR A 6 58.75 32.99 21.94
CA THR A 6 58.07 32.32 20.81
C THR A 6 58.89 32.46 19.54
N THR A 7 59.16 31.30 18.94
CA THR A 7 59.98 30.98 17.77
C THR A 7 59.42 31.52 16.45
N MET A 8 60.31 32.02 15.58
CA MET A 8 60.05 32.30 14.18
C MET A 8 60.32 31.06 13.32
N THR A 9 59.40 30.74 12.41
CA THR A 9 59.64 29.80 11.31
C THR A 9 59.22 30.44 9.99
N THR A 10 60.15 30.39 9.05
CA THR A 10 60.20 31.06 7.75
C THR A 10 59.32 30.39 6.70
N THR A 11 58.75 31.21 5.83
CA THR A 11 57.97 30.85 4.64
C THR A 11 58.91 30.55 3.48
N THR A 12 58.72 29.41 2.81
CA THR A 12 59.33 29.11 1.49
C THR A 12 58.22 28.75 0.49
N THR A 13 58.02 29.64 -0.48
CA THR A 13 57.23 29.42 -1.69
C THR A 13 58.03 28.61 -2.71
N THR A 14 57.47 27.48 -3.16
CA THR A 14 57.98 26.71 -4.30
C THR A 14 57.00 26.75 -5.46
N THR A 15 57.45 27.39 -6.54
CA THR A 15 56.83 27.42 -7.86
C THR A 15 57.15 26.11 -8.58
N THR A 16 56.13 25.36 -9.00
CA THR A 16 56.28 24.18 -9.86
C THR A 16 55.72 24.44 -11.25
N THR A 17 56.59 24.30 -12.25
CA THR A 17 56.30 24.30 -13.69
C THR A 17 55.68 22.97 -14.13
N PRO A 18 54.86 22.93 -15.20
CA PRO A 18 54.29 21.69 -15.71
C PRO A 18 55.27 20.96 -16.64
N ILE A 19 55.41 19.66 -16.43
CA ILE A 19 56.21 18.75 -17.27
C ILE A 19 55.25 18.05 -18.25
N THR A 20 55.42 18.31 -19.53
CA THR A 20 54.74 17.60 -20.63
C THR A 20 55.53 16.33 -20.97
N MET A 21 54.89 15.16 -20.92
CA MET A 21 55.45 13.90 -21.43
C MET A 21 54.93 13.58 -22.84
N PRO A 22 55.75 13.02 -23.75
CA PRO A 22 55.30 12.61 -25.07
C PRO A 22 54.61 11.23 -25.01
N ILE A 23 53.46 11.11 -25.68
CA ILE A 23 52.74 9.85 -25.86
C ILE A 23 53.17 9.25 -27.20
N THR A 24 53.89 8.12 -27.15
CA THR A 24 54.23 7.29 -28.31
C THR A 24 53.07 6.33 -28.58
N THR A 25 52.40 6.47 -29.73
CA THR A 25 51.36 5.54 -30.18
C THR A 25 51.97 4.39 -30.98
N THR A 26 52.03 3.19 -30.38
CA THR A 26 52.38 1.95 -31.07
C THR A 26 51.11 1.30 -31.61
N THR A 27 50.95 1.27 -32.93
CA THR A 27 49.83 0.60 -33.62
C THR A 27 50.13 -0.89 -33.78
N THR A 28 49.55 -1.73 -32.92
CA THR A 28 49.55 -3.19 -33.10
C THR A 28 48.32 -3.59 -33.92
N ARG A 29 48.53 -4.00 -35.17
CA ARG A 29 47.51 -4.46 -36.11
C ARG A 29 47.16 -5.93 -35.82
N MET A 30 45.98 -6.19 -35.25
CA MET A 30 45.43 -7.54 -35.12
C MET A 30 44.92 -8.02 -36.51
N PRO A 31 45.13 -9.28 -36.91
CA PRO A 31 44.54 -9.82 -38.12
C PRO A 31 43.06 -10.16 -37.88
N TYR A 32 42.17 -9.52 -38.64
CA TYR A 32 40.76 -9.90 -38.71
C TYR A 32 40.61 -11.12 -39.62
N THR A 33 40.21 -12.24 -39.03
CA THR A 33 39.75 -13.43 -39.77
C THR A 33 38.32 -13.17 -40.24
N THR A 34 38.13 -13.02 -41.55
CA THR A 34 36.80 -12.93 -42.16
C THR A 34 36.24 -14.33 -42.41
N THR A 35 35.41 -14.82 -41.49
CA THR A 35 34.53 -15.96 -41.75
C THR A 35 33.28 -15.47 -42.51
N PRO A 36 32.89 -16.08 -43.64
CA PRO A 36 31.65 -15.70 -44.31
C PRO A 36 30.47 -16.26 -43.54
N THR A 37 29.74 -15.41 -42.82
CA THR A 37 28.42 -15.75 -42.26
C THR A 37 27.40 -15.65 -43.39
N THR A 38 26.97 -16.80 -43.91
CA THR A 38 25.80 -16.91 -44.79
C THR A 38 24.57 -16.47 -44.01
N MET A 39 23.96 -15.34 -44.40
CA MET A 39 22.61 -15.00 -43.96
C MET A 39 21.63 -16.07 -44.47
N PRO A 40 20.75 -16.63 -43.63
CA PRO A 40 19.62 -17.37 -44.14
C PRO A 40 18.62 -16.37 -44.73
N THR A 41 18.52 -16.36 -46.06
CA THR A 41 17.42 -15.73 -46.77
C THR A 41 16.12 -16.40 -46.33
N THR A 42 15.32 -15.70 -45.52
CA THR A 42 13.95 -16.11 -45.23
C THR A 42 13.09 -15.82 -46.45
N THR A 43 12.82 -16.87 -47.22
CA THR A 43 11.74 -16.88 -48.22
C THR A 43 10.44 -16.49 -47.52
N PRO A 44 9.66 -15.52 -48.02
CA PRO A 44 8.33 -15.25 -47.47
C PRO A 44 7.42 -16.40 -47.90
N THR A 45 7.10 -17.28 -46.96
CA THR A 45 6.04 -18.27 -47.14
C THR A 45 4.72 -17.50 -47.28
N MET A 46 4.13 -17.50 -48.47
CA MET A 46 2.77 -17.03 -48.70
C MET A 46 1.82 -17.77 -47.74
N MET A 47 1.21 -17.03 -46.82
CA MET A 47 0.04 -17.52 -46.09
C MET A 47 -1.07 -17.88 -47.09
N PRO A 48 -1.77 -19.01 -46.92
CA PRO A 48 -2.96 -19.30 -47.69
C PRO A 48 -4.06 -18.27 -47.37
N PRO A 49 -4.93 -17.92 -48.33
CA PRO A 49 -6.03 -17.00 -48.09
C PRO A 49 -6.98 -17.61 -47.06
N THR A 50 -7.20 -16.90 -45.95
CA THR A 50 -8.25 -17.23 -44.99
C THR A 50 -9.61 -17.00 -45.65
N THR A 51 -10.30 -18.10 -45.96
CA THR A 51 -11.72 -18.11 -46.32
C THR A 51 -12.53 -17.42 -45.21
N PRO A 52 -13.47 -16.51 -45.52
CA PRO A 52 -14.32 -15.92 -44.50
C PRO A 52 -15.29 -17.00 -43.99
N THR A 53 -15.07 -17.46 -42.76
CA THR A 53 -16.04 -18.30 -42.06
C THR A 53 -17.27 -17.44 -41.76
N MET A 54 -18.39 -17.75 -42.41
CA MET A 54 -19.68 -17.15 -42.11
C MET A 54 -20.01 -17.35 -40.62
N MET A 55 -20.30 -16.25 -39.92
CA MET A 55 -20.93 -16.30 -38.60
C MET A 55 -22.29 -17.00 -38.74
N PRO A 56 -22.69 -17.87 -37.79
CA PRO A 56 -24.05 -18.36 -37.75
C PRO A 56 -24.97 -17.20 -37.36
N THR A 57 -25.83 -16.80 -38.31
CA THR A 57 -26.98 -15.93 -38.06
C THR A 57 -27.81 -16.56 -36.94
N THR A 58 -27.81 -15.94 -35.76
CA THR A 58 -28.67 -16.35 -34.66
C THR A 58 -30.09 -15.90 -35.01
N THR A 59 -30.93 -16.86 -35.40
CA THR A 59 -32.36 -16.69 -35.59
C THR A 59 -32.98 -16.14 -34.31
N MET A 60 -33.59 -14.96 -34.38
CA MET A 60 -34.36 -14.40 -33.26
C MET A 60 -35.51 -15.35 -32.91
N MET A 61 -35.55 -15.79 -31.65
CA MET A 61 -36.73 -16.45 -31.07
C MET A 61 -37.87 -15.43 -30.90
N PRO A 62 -39.15 -15.85 -31.02
CA PRO A 62 -40.27 -14.96 -30.85
C PRO A 62 -40.39 -14.49 -29.40
N THR A 63 -40.55 -13.19 -29.22
CA THR A 63 -40.87 -12.57 -27.92
C THR A 63 -42.30 -12.93 -27.54
N THR A 64 -42.46 -13.87 -26.62
CA THR A 64 -43.75 -14.14 -25.97
C THR A 64 -44.01 -13.03 -24.95
N THR A 65 -44.90 -12.12 -25.30
CA THR A 65 -45.44 -11.09 -24.41
C THR A 65 -46.23 -11.76 -23.28
N MET A 66 -45.65 -11.79 -22.08
CA MET A 66 -46.37 -12.19 -20.86
C MET A 66 -47.20 -11.01 -20.39
N LEU A 67 -48.52 -11.11 -20.55
CA LEU A 67 -49.50 -10.22 -19.94
C LEU A 67 -49.51 -10.46 -18.43
N TYR A 68 -49.04 -9.48 -17.65
CA TYR A 68 -49.19 -9.47 -16.21
C TYR A 68 -50.60 -9.02 -15.84
N THR A 69 -51.43 -9.97 -15.43
CA THR A 69 -52.75 -9.72 -14.84
C THR A 69 -52.57 -9.30 -13.38
N THR A 70 -52.92 -8.05 -13.05
CA THR A 70 -52.93 -7.55 -11.68
C THR A 70 -54.22 -7.95 -10.97
N THR A 71 -54.15 -8.95 -10.10
CA THR A 71 -55.20 -9.24 -9.10
C THR A 71 -54.89 -8.50 -7.80
N PRO A 72 -55.82 -7.69 -7.25
CA PRO A 72 -55.65 -7.08 -5.94
C PRO A 72 -56.11 -8.06 -4.86
N THR A 73 -55.16 -8.66 -4.14
CA THR A 73 -55.46 -9.47 -2.95
C THR A 73 -55.56 -8.56 -1.73
N SER A 74 -56.80 -8.27 -1.31
CA SER A 74 -57.09 -7.65 -0.02
C SER A 74 -56.84 -8.64 1.12
N LEU A 75 -55.91 -8.33 2.04
CA LEU A 75 -55.81 -9.04 3.32
C LEU A 75 -56.82 -8.47 4.34
N PRO A 76 -57.38 -9.32 5.23
CA PRO A 76 -58.24 -8.87 6.33
C PRO A 76 -57.41 -8.33 7.51
N PRO A 77 -57.99 -7.48 8.37
CA PRO A 77 -57.30 -6.94 9.54
C PRO A 77 -57.33 -7.96 10.68
N SER A 78 -56.16 -8.51 11.02
CA SER A 78 -56.00 -9.31 12.24
C SER A 78 -55.64 -8.41 13.42
N THR A 79 -56.59 -8.37 14.34
CA THR A 79 -56.61 -7.74 15.65
C THR A 79 -55.31 -7.81 16.45
N LEU A 80 -54.89 -6.65 16.97
CA LEU A 80 -53.95 -6.49 18.07
C LEU A 80 -54.42 -7.27 19.30
N SER A 81 -53.60 -8.21 19.78
CA SER A 81 -53.70 -8.71 21.16
C SER A 81 -52.37 -8.49 21.86
N SER A 82 -52.43 -7.64 22.88
CA SER A 82 -51.33 -7.20 23.72
C SER A 82 -50.89 -8.31 24.66
N THR A 83 -49.62 -8.72 24.56
CA THR A 83 -48.89 -9.31 25.68
C THR A 83 -47.49 -8.71 25.80
N LYS A 84 -47.40 -7.71 26.69
CA LYS A 84 -46.44 -7.57 27.78
C LYS A 84 -44.93 -7.63 27.46
N ALA A 85 -44.37 -6.42 27.38
CA ALA A 85 -43.03 -5.97 27.78
C ALA A 85 -41.94 -7.02 28.11
N THR A 86 -40.88 -7.03 27.30
CA THR A 86 -39.51 -7.27 27.76
C THR A 86 -38.51 -6.41 26.97
N ALA A 87 -37.83 -5.53 27.70
CA ALA A 87 -36.53 -4.91 27.45
C ALA A 87 -36.24 -4.34 26.04
N ASP A 88 -36.37 -3.03 25.96
CA ASP A 88 -35.75 -2.15 24.97
C ASP A 88 -34.21 -2.26 25.11
N TYR A 89 -33.60 -3.25 24.44
CA TYR A 89 -32.16 -3.26 24.20
C TYR A 89 -31.93 -2.48 22.90
N PRO A 90 -31.28 -1.31 22.94
CA PRO A 90 -30.84 -0.69 21.70
C PRO A 90 -29.94 -1.70 20.99
N ALA A 91 -30.24 -1.96 19.72
CA ALA A 91 -29.38 -2.75 18.84
C ALA A 91 -27.93 -2.25 19.01
N PRO A 92 -26.92 -3.14 19.09
CA PRO A 92 -25.55 -2.72 19.31
C PRO A 92 -25.21 -1.70 18.23
N VAL A 93 -25.00 -0.45 18.64
CA VAL A 93 -24.46 0.56 17.75
C VAL A 93 -23.11 -0.01 17.34
N GLU A 94 -22.97 -0.39 16.08
CA GLU A 94 -21.73 -0.91 15.53
C GLU A 94 -20.74 0.26 15.53
N VAL A 95 -20.09 0.49 16.67
CA VAL A 95 -19.11 1.56 16.82
C VAL A 95 -17.86 1.09 16.11
N CYS A 96 -17.82 1.40 14.81
CA CYS A 96 -16.65 1.25 13.99
C CYS A 96 -15.56 2.20 14.49
N LYS A 97 -14.68 1.72 15.38
CA LYS A 97 -13.48 2.48 15.74
C LYS A 97 -12.42 2.24 14.67
N SER A 98 -12.05 3.28 13.95
CA SER A 98 -10.93 3.27 13.02
C SER A 98 -9.67 2.83 13.77
N ARG A 99 -9.11 1.68 13.36
CA ARG A 99 -7.90 1.16 13.97
C ARG A 99 -6.64 1.84 13.41
N PRO A 100 -5.57 1.93 14.22
CA PRO A 100 -4.21 2.14 13.76
C PRO A 100 -3.85 1.40 12.45
N LEU A 101 -3.39 2.12 11.43
CA LEU A 101 -2.88 1.54 10.16
C LEU A 101 -1.62 2.25 9.68
N ASP A 102 -0.58 1.51 9.28
CA ASP A 102 0.55 2.07 8.53
C ASP A 102 0.30 1.84 7.03
N LEU A 103 -0.04 2.90 6.31
CA LEU A 103 -0.39 2.85 4.88
C LEU A 103 0.70 3.52 4.04
N VAL A 104 1.25 2.81 3.06
CA VAL A 104 2.17 3.40 2.07
C VAL A 104 1.57 3.26 0.67
N PHE A 105 1.38 4.38 -0.01
CA PHE A 105 1.07 4.40 -1.43
C PHE A 105 2.36 4.27 -2.23
N ILE A 106 2.37 3.40 -3.24
CA ILE A 106 3.48 3.20 -4.17
C ILE A 106 2.94 3.51 -5.56
N ILE A 107 3.21 4.72 -6.06
CA ILE A 107 2.63 5.21 -7.31
C ILE A 107 3.64 5.18 -8.45
N ASP A 108 3.19 4.65 -9.57
CA ASP A 108 3.90 4.65 -10.84
C ASP A 108 3.79 6.04 -11.50
N SER A 109 4.93 6.64 -11.80
CA SER A 109 5.07 7.87 -12.60
C SER A 109 5.95 7.66 -13.83
N SER A 110 6.00 6.43 -14.32
CA SER A 110 6.68 6.06 -15.54
C SER A 110 6.07 6.71 -16.78
N ARG A 111 6.76 6.59 -17.92
CA ARG A 111 6.33 7.19 -19.19
C ARG A 111 5.01 6.61 -19.73
N SER A 112 4.65 5.37 -19.37
CA SER A 112 3.35 4.82 -19.79
C SER A 112 2.21 5.60 -19.16
N VAL A 113 2.39 6.00 -17.89
CA VAL A 113 1.40 6.77 -17.13
C VAL A 113 1.30 8.17 -17.73
N ARG A 114 0.24 8.40 -18.49
CA ARG A 114 0.00 9.71 -19.10
C ARG A 114 -0.27 10.76 -18.02
N PRO A 115 0.07 12.04 -18.26
CA PRO A 115 -0.16 13.10 -17.27
C PRO A 115 -1.60 13.15 -16.73
N ALA A 116 -2.60 12.97 -17.60
CA ALA A 116 -4.01 12.94 -17.18
C ALA A 116 -4.33 11.75 -16.25
N GLU A 117 -3.70 10.59 -16.47
CA GLU A 117 -3.88 9.42 -15.61
C GLU A 117 -3.17 9.61 -14.26
N PHE A 118 -1.99 10.23 -14.27
CA PHE A 118 -1.29 10.57 -13.03
C PHE A 118 -2.09 11.54 -12.16
N GLU A 119 -2.78 12.52 -12.76
CA GLU A 119 -3.70 13.38 -12.03
C GLU A 119 -4.89 12.62 -11.45
N LYS A 120 -5.44 11.61 -12.17
CA LYS A 120 -6.47 10.73 -11.59
C LYS A 120 -5.94 9.94 -10.40
N VAL A 121 -4.68 9.48 -10.44
CA VAL A 121 -4.04 8.82 -9.29
C VAL A 121 -4.01 9.78 -8.09
N LYS A 122 -3.59 11.04 -8.27
CA LYS A 122 -3.57 12.03 -7.17
C LYS A 122 -4.96 12.29 -6.58
N VAL A 123 -6.00 12.33 -7.41
CA VAL A 123 -7.40 12.42 -6.97
C VAL A 123 -7.80 11.18 -6.19
N PHE A 124 -7.52 9.99 -6.72
CA PHE A 124 -7.76 8.71 -6.06
C PHE A 124 -7.13 8.65 -4.65
N LEU A 125 -5.86 9.08 -4.52
CA LEU A 125 -5.19 9.14 -3.23
C LEU A 125 -5.90 10.09 -2.26
N SER A 126 -6.31 11.26 -2.74
CA SER A 126 -7.00 12.27 -1.94
C SER A 126 -8.35 11.77 -1.43
N ASP A 127 -9.15 11.15 -2.30
CA ASP A 127 -10.48 10.61 -1.99
C ASP A 127 -10.38 9.42 -1.02
N MET A 128 -9.40 8.55 -1.21
CA MET A 128 -9.16 7.46 -0.28
C MET A 128 -8.83 7.98 1.12
N VAL A 129 -7.93 8.96 1.23
CA VAL A 129 -7.55 9.53 2.52
C VAL A 129 -8.71 10.28 3.19
N ASP A 130 -9.68 10.81 2.43
CA ASP A 130 -10.90 11.40 3.02
C ASP A 130 -11.71 10.41 3.85
N SER A 131 -11.67 9.13 3.49
CA SER A 131 -12.38 8.06 4.20
C SER A 131 -11.67 7.53 5.44
N LEU A 132 -10.39 7.89 5.63
CA LEU A 132 -9.53 7.37 6.70
C LEU A 132 -9.47 8.34 7.88
N ASP A 133 -9.28 7.79 9.08
CA ASP A 133 -8.89 8.57 10.25
C ASP A 133 -7.36 8.69 10.29
N VAL A 134 -6.84 9.89 9.99
CA VAL A 134 -5.41 10.17 9.85
C VAL A 134 -4.91 10.85 11.11
N GLY A 135 -3.88 10.26 11.73
CA GLY A 135 -3.35 10.74 12.99
C GLY A 135 -2.13 9.96 13.45
N ILE A 136 -1.40 10.52 14.41
CA ILE A 136 -0.19 9.89 14.96
C ILE A 136 -0.47 8.52 15.59
N ASP A 137 -1.64 8.35 16.21
CA ASP A 137 -2.10 7.11 16.83
C ASP A 137 -3.22 6.43 16.02
N ALA A 138 -3.52 6.93 14.81
CA ALA A 138 -4.54 6.40 13.91
C ALA A 138 -3.86 5.90 12.61
N THR A 139 -4.32 6.32 11.44
CA THR A 139 -3.66 6.00 10.17
C THR A 139 -2.47 6.92 9.93
N ARG A 140 -1.30 6.32 9.70
CA ARG A 140 -0.09 7.00 9.22
C ARG A 140 0.06 6.71 7.73
N VAL A 141 0.36 7.74 6.94
CA VAL A 141 0.41 7.62 5.48
C VAL A 141 1.77 8.05 4.95
N GLY A 142 2.40 7.19 4.17
CA GLY A 142 3.60 7.46 3.38
C GLY A 142 3.31 7.40 1.89
N LEU A 143 4.18 8.01 1.09
CA LEU A 143 4.09 7.98 -0.36
C LEU A 143 5.46 7.71 -0.97
N VAL A 144 5.50 6.68 -1.81
CA VAL A 144 6.61 6.30 -2.66
C VAL A 144 6.19 6.53 -4.10
N ASN A 145 6.99 7.28 -4.84
CA ASN A 145 6.81 7.59 -6.24
C ASN A 145 7.94 6.93 -7.03
N TYR A 146 7.64 6.20 -8.10
CA TYR A 146 8.67 5.47 -8.85
C TYR A 146 8.50 5.54 -10.36
N ALA A 147 9.64 5.42 -11.05
CA ALA A 147 9.74 5.20 -12.48
C ALA A 147 10.99 4.33 -12.74
N SER A 148 12.05 4.86 -13.37
CA SER A 148 13.38 4.22 -13.38
C SER A 148 14.08 4.28 -12.03
N THR A 149 13.72 5.27 -11.20
CA THR A 149 14.22 5.48 -9.84
C THR A 149 13.06 5.51 -8.87
N VAL A 150 13.34 5.29 -7.58
CA VAL A 150 12.33 5.34 -6.52
C VAL A 150 12.60 6.54 -5.63
N ASN A 151 11.59 7.38 -5.45
CA ASN A 151 11.60 8.51 -4.53
C ASN A 151 10.59 8.28 -3.39
N ILE A 152 10.97 8.59 -2.16
CA ILE A 152 10.02 8.64 -1.03
C ILE A 152 9.60 10.10 -0.90
N GLU A 153 8.41 10.44 -1.37
CA GLU A 153 7.88 11.81 -1.34
C GLU A 153 7.66 12.29 0.10
N PHE A 154 7.16 11.38 0.95
CA PHE A 154 7.07 11.60 2.39
C PHE A 154 6.92 10.28 3.15
N HIS A 155 7.38 10.29 4.40
CA HIS A 155 7.39 9.14 5.29
C HIS A 155 6.11 9.06 6.13
N LEU A 156 5.87 7.90 6.77
CA LEU A 156 4.71 7.66 7.64
C LEU A 156 4.61 8.64 8.82
N LYS A 157 5.74 9.22 9.26
CA LYS A 157 5.80 10.23 10.33
C LYS A 157 5.67 11.68 9.84
N THR A 158 5.65 11.93 8.52
CA THR A 158 5.74 13.29 7.97
C THR A 158 4.46 14.09 8.23
N PHE A 159 3.29 13.50 8.01
CA PHE A 159 2.00 14.16 8.20
C PHE A 159 1.20 13.49 9.31
N THR A 160 0.61 14.30 10.19
CA THR A 160 -0.20 13.86 11.32
C THR A 160 -1.67 14.25 11.19
N ASN A 161 -2.05 14.93 10.11
CA ASN A 161 -3.42 15.32 9.83
C ASN A 161 -3.74 15.24 8.34
N LYS A 162 -5.03 15.02 8.06
CA LYS A 162 -5.58 14.84 6.72
C LYS A 162 -5.39 16.06 5.81
N ALA A 163 -5.51 17.27 6.36
CA ALA A 163 -5.46 18.50 5.56
C ALA A 163 -4.07 18.74 4.95
N ASP A 164 -3.00 18.50 5.71
CA ASP A 164 -1.62 18.61 5.20
C ASP A 164 -1.31 17.58 4.14
N LEU A 165 -1.73 16.34 4.39
CA LEU A 165 -1.54 15.22 3.49
C LEU A 165 -2.22 15.49 2.12
N LYS A 166 -3.47 15.98 2.13
CA LYS A 166 -4.19 16.38 0.91
C LYS A 166 -3.55 17.56 0.18
N ARG A 167 -2.85 18.45 0.88
CA ARG A 167 -2.07 19.52 0.25
C ARG A 167 -0.75 19.03 -0.34
N ALA A 168 -0.26 17.86 0.08
CA ALA A 168 0.97 17.27 -0.42
C ALA A 168 0.76 16.55 -1.76
N PHE A 169 -0.33 15.76 -1.91
CA PHE A 169 -0.56 14.96 -3.12
C PHE A 169 -0.48 15.74 -4.45
N PRO A 170 -1.10 16.93 -4.60
CA PRO A 170 -1.04 17.67 -5.86
C PRO A 170 0.38 18.11 -6.25
N ARG A 171 1.28 18.26 -5.27
CA ARG A 171 2.66 18.75 -5.44
C ARG A 171 3.65 17.68 -5.87
N VAL A 172 3.21 16.43 -5.95
CA VAL A 172 4.08 15.32 -6.36
C VAL A 172 4.30 15.41 -7.87
N GLU A 173 5.56 15.51 -8.26
CA GLU A 173 5.98 15.59 -9.65
C GLU A 173 6.34 14.19 -10.19
N PRO A 174 5.99 13.86 -11.44
CA PRO A 174 6.33 12.57 -12.03
C PRO A 174 7.83 12.47 -12.33
N LEU A 175 8.43 11.30 -12.07
CA LEU A 175 9.88 11.06 -12.26
C LEU A 175 10.25 10.77 -13.73
N SER A 176 9.30 10.27 -14.53
CA SER A 176 9.43 9.88 -15.94
C SER A 176 10.35 8.66 -16.21
N THR A 177 10.06 7.99 -17.33
CA THR A 177 10.83 6.90 -17.98
C THR A 177 11.03 5.64 -17.13
N GLY A 178 10.76 4.47 -17.74
CA GLY A 178 10.99 3.16 -17.12
C GLY A 178 10.04 2.84 -15.97
N THR A 179 9.89 1.56 -15.65
CA THR A 179 8.87 1.06 -14.70
C THR A 179 9.49 -0.01 -13.80
N MET A 180 10.28 0.42 -12.81
CA MET A 180 11.01 -0.45 -11.87
C MET A 180 10.15 -0.76 -10.63
N THR A 181 9.06 -1.48 -10.84
CA THR A 181 8.07 -1.78 -9.80
C THR A 181 8.65 -2.68 -8.71
N GLY A 182 9.47 -3.67 -9.07
CA GLY A 182 10.13 -4.55 -8.10
C GLY A 182 11.06 -3.77 -7.17
N LEU A 183 11.83 -2.82 -7.72
CA LEU A 183 12.65 -1.90 -6.95
C LEU A 183 11.81 -1.01 -6.02
N ALA A 184 10.63 -0.56 -6.47
CA ALA A 184 9.72 0.23 -5.66
C ALA A 184 9.19 -0.55 -4.45
N ILE A 185 8.77 -1.81 -4.66
CA ILE A 185 8.31 -2.71 -3.58
C ILE A 185 9.44 -2.97 -2.59
N LYS A 186 10.65 -3.27 -3.09
CA LYS A 186 11.84 -3.45 -2.25
C LYS A 186 12.12 -2.22 -1.41
N THR A 187 12.08 -1.04 -2.02
CA THR A 187 12.32 0.23 -1.33
C THR A 187 11.26 0.52 -0.29
N ALA A 188 9.99 0.21 -0.57
CA ALA A 188 8.92 0.36 0.41
C ALA A 188 9.16 -0.53 1.64
N MET A 189 9.49 -1.80 1.41
CA MET A 189 9.80 -2.76 2.48
C MET A 189 11.02 -2.35 3.31
N GLU A 190 12.13 -1.97 2.66
CA GLU A 190 13.41 -1.70 3.33
C GLU A 190 13.53 -0.28 3.91
N LYS A 191 12.74 0.68 3.41
CA LYS A 191 12.87 2.09 3.79
C LYS A 191 11.56 2.73 4.23
N ALA A 192 10.43 2.51 3.56
CA ALA A 192 9.18 3.20 3.90
C ALA A 192 8.49 2.59 5.13
N PHE A 193 8.53 1.26 5.30
CA PHE A 193 7.92 0.53 6.42
C PHE A 193 8.84 0.33 7.63
N THR A 194 9.90 1.12 7.74
CA THR A 194 10.82 1.09 8.90
C THR A 194 10.32 1.98 10.03
N GLU A 195 10.73 1.66 11.26
CA GLU A 195 10.46 2.51 12.43
C GLU A 195 11.08 3.91 12.28
N GLU A 196 12.25 3.99 11.64
CA GLU A 196 12.90 5.26 11.30
C GLU A 196 11.99 6.13 10.42
N SER A 197 11.28 5.53 9.47
CA SER A 197 10.30 6.21 8.62
C SER A 197 8.94 6.44 9.30
N GLY A 198 8.78 6.02 10.55
CA GLY A 198 7.55 6.22 11.32
C GLY A 198 6.57 5.06 11.25
N ALA A 199 6.95 3.91 10.71
CA ALA A 199 6.17 2.69 10.88
C ALA A 199 6.16 2.29 12.36
N ARG A 200 5.05 1.72 12.82
CA ARG A 200 4.94 1.26 14.20
C ARG A 200 5.64 -0.08 14.37
N ALA A 201 6.25 -0.25 15.53
CA ALA A 201 6.99 -1.43 15.91
C ALA A 201 6.15 -2.71 15.79
N ALA A 202 6.78 -3.81 15.38
CA ALA A 202 6.09 -5.08 15.12
C ALA A 202 5.33 -5.61 16.34
N ASN A 203 5.83 -5.34 17.56
CA ASN A 203 5.17 -5.75 18.81
C ASN A 203 3.83 -5.05 19.08
N LYS A 204 3.52 -3.94 18.39
CA LYS A 204 2.21 -3.28 18.46
C LYS A 204 1.16 -3.96 17.58
N ASN A 205 1.57 -4.90 16.72
CA ASN A 205 0.70 -5.64 15.80
C ASN A 205 -0.17 -4.73 14.93
N ILE A 206 0.42 -3.61 14.46
CA ILE A 206 -0.25 -2.67 13.56
C ILE A 206 -0.14 -3.21 12.14
N PRO A 207 -1.26 -3.32 11.39
CA PRO A 207 -1.23 -3.69 9.98
C PRO A 207 -0.36 -2.73 9.16
N LYS A 208 0.43 -3.31 8.25
CA LYS A 208 1.23 -2.57 7.26
C LYS A 208 0.65 -2.86 5.90
N VAL A 209 0.15 -1.83 5.22
CA VAL A 209 -0.54 -1.98 3.94
C VAL A 209 0.14 -1.14 2.88
N ALA A 210 0.48 -1.78 1.76
CA ALA A 210 0.98 -1.13 0.57
C ALA A 210 -0.11 -1.10 -0.51
N ILE A 211 -0.35 0.06 -1.10
CA ILE A 211 -1.23 0.21 -2.27
C ILE A 211 -0.38 0.61 -3.46
N ILE A 212 -0.22 -0.33 -4.39
CA ILE A 212 0.55 -0.13 -5.62
C ILE A 212 -0.40 0.34 -6.70
N VAL A 213 -0.15 1.51 -7.27
CA VAL A 213 -0.93 2.07 -8.38
C VAL A 213 -0.05 2.14 -9.61
N THR A 214 -0.41 1.39 -10.67
CA THR A 214 0.39 1.29 -11.90
C THR A 214 -0.50 1.10 -13.12
N ASP A 215 -0.06 1.58 -14.28
CA ASP A 215 -0.73 1.38 -15.57
C ASP A 215 -0.03 0.34 -16.47
N GLY A 216 1.09 -0.21 -16.00
CA GLY A 216 2.12 -0.75 -16.87
C GLY A 216 2.56 -2.16 -16.55
N ARG A 217 3.43 -2.66 -17.43
CA ARG A 217 4.20 -3.89 -17.19
C ARG A 217 5.52 -3.52 -16.52
N PRO A 218 5.84 -4.14 -15.37
CA PRO A 218 7.14 -3.92 -14.73
C PRO A 218 8.26 -4.35 -15.68
N GLN A 219 9.38 -3.62 -15.62
CA GLN A 219 10.59 -3.93 -16.39
C GLN A 219 11.58 -4.79 -15.59
N ASP A 220 11.28 -5.02 -14.32
CA ASP A 220 11.98 -5.88 -13.38
C ASP A 220 11.05 -6.97 -12.84
N THR A 221 11.60 -7.91 -12.06
CA THR A 221 10.85 -9.01 -11.46
C THR A 221 10.11 -8.54 -10.22
N VAL A 222 8.82 -8.89 -10.12
CA VAL A 222 7.96 -8.46 -9.01
C VAL A 222 7.54 -9.61 -8.10
N GLU A 223 7.56 -10.84 -8.60
CA GLU A 223 7.04 -12.02 -7.92
C GLU A 223 7.76 -12.30 -6.60
N GLU A 224 9.09 -12.38 -6.64
CA GLU A 224 9.92 -12.72 -5.49
C GLU A 224 9.89 -11.61 -4.43
N VAL A 225 10.06 -10.36 -4.85
CA VAL A 225 10.06 -9.22 -3.93
C VAL A 225 8.69 -8.99 -3.30
N SER A 226 7.59 -9.21 -4.05
CA SER A 226 6.24 -9.14 -3.49
C SER A 226 6.01 -10.28 -2.51
N ALA A 227 6.50 -11.49 -2.79
CA ALA A 227 6.45 -12.59 -1.84
C ALA A 227 7.23 -12.29 -0.56
N SER A 228 8.42 -11.69 -0.66
CA SER A 228 9.19 -11.25 0.52
C SER A 228 8.46 -10.18 1.32
N ALA A 229 7.86 -9.18 0.67
CA ALA A 229 7.07 -8.15 1.33
C ALA A 229 5.86 -8.74 2.08
N ARG A 230 5.12 -9.66 1.45
CA ARG A 230 4.02 -10.39 2.10
C ARG A 230 4.49 -11.25 3.27
N ALA A 231 5.65 -11.91 3.15
CA ALA A 231 6.21 -12.75 4.20
C ALA A 231 6.61 -11.97 5.46
N VAL A 232 6.94 -10.67 5.33
CA VAL A 232 7.22 -9.78 6.48
C VAL A 232 5.97 -9.05 6.99
N GLY A 233 4.77 -9.45 6.55
CA GLY A 233 3.49 -8.93 7.03
C GLY A 233 3.02 -7.64 6.36
N ILE A 234 3.54 -7.30 5.18
CA ILE A 234 3.01 -6.21 4.36
C ILE A 234 1.89 -6.76 3.47
N GLU A 235 0.68 -6.26 3.67
CA GLU A 235 -0.46 -6.57 2.81
C GLU A 235 -0.45 -5.68 1.57
N ILE A 236 -0.52 -6.27 0.38
CA ILE A 236 -0.35 -5.55 -0.89
C ILE A 236 -1.67 -5.52 -1.65
N TYR A 237 -2.15 -4.32 -1.96
CA TYR A 237 -3.24 -4.06 -2.89
C TYR A 237 -2.65 -3.54 -4.20
N ALA A 238 -3.05 -4.15 -5.32
CA ALA A 238 -2.62 -3.75 -6.64
C ALA A 238 -3.77 -3.07 -7.40
N VAL A 239 -3.54 -1.84 -7.82
CA VAL A 239 -4.51 -0.98 -8.48
C VAL A 239 -4.01 -0.66 -9.89
N GLY A 240 -4.63 -1.28 -10.87
CA GLY A 240 -4.37 -1.04 -12.28
C GLY A 240 -5.07 0.22 -12.78
N VAL A 241 -4.35 1.07 -13.51
CA VAL A 241 -4.94 2.16 -14.32
C VAL A 241 -4.90 1.73 -15.79
N ASP A 242 -5.84 2.16 -16.65
CA ASP A 242 -5.89 1.98 -18.13
C ASP A 242 -4.85 1.01 -18.72
N ARG A 243 -5.15 -0.11 -19.37
CA ARG A 243 -4.17 -1.08 -19.92
C ARG A 243 -3.19 -1.75 -18.93
N ALA A 244 -3.32 -1.59 -17.61
CA ALA A 244 -2.52 -2.35 -16.65
C ALA A 244 -2.58 -3.87 -16.91
N ASP A 245 -1.44 -4.54 -16.74
CA ASP A 245 -1.33 -5.98 -16.97
C ASP A 245 -1.83 -6.77 -15.76
N MET A 246 -2.96 -7.46 -15.94
CA MET A 246 -3.61 -8.21 -14.87
C MET A 246 -2.70 -9.26 -14.23
N LYS A 247 -1.86 -9.94 -15.01
CA LYS A 247 -0.96 -10.98 -14.48
C LYS A 247 0.09 -10.37 -13.56
N SER A 248 0.64 -9.21 -13.94
CA SER A 248 1.56 -8.46 -13.09
C SER A 248 0.88 -7.96 -11.81
N LEU A 249 -0.35 -7.43 -11.89
CA LEU A 249 -1.10 -7.01 -10.70
C LEU A 249 -1.33 -8.17 -9.72
N GLN A 250 -1.74 -9.33 -10.24
CA GLN A 250 -1.96 -10.54 -9.44
C GLN A 250 -0.69 -11.10 -8.81
N ALA A 251 0.46 -10.99 -9.50
CA ALA A 251 1.74 -11.41 -8.96
C ALA A 251 2.15 -10.58 -7.72
N MET A 252 1.83 -9.29 -7.73
CA MET A 252 2.15 -8.35 -6.65
C MET A 252 1.17 -8.45 -5.47
N ALA A 253 -0.13 -8.54 -5.74
CA ALA A 253 -1.18 -8.45 -4.75
C ALA A 253 -1.16 -9.59 -3.70
N SER A 254 -1.67 -9.31 -2.51
CA SER A 254 -1.96 -10.34 -1.51
C SER A 254 -3.17 -11.20 -1.91
N GLN A 255 -3.34 -12.34 -1.24
CA GLN A 255 -4.52 -13.20 -1.39
C GLN A 255 -5.62 -12.80 -0.40
N PRO A 256 -6.91 -12.97 -0.74
CA PRO A 256 -7.42 -13.44 -2.04
C PRO A 256 -7.40 -12.32 -3.10
N LEU A 257 -7.11 -12.67 -4.36
CA LEU A 257 -6.94 -11.69 -5.45
C LEU A 257 -8.19 -10.82 -5.69
N ASP A 258 -9.40 -11.37 -5.52
CA ASP A 258 -10.66 -10.65 -5.74
C ASP A 258 -10.88 -9.49 -4.74
N ASP A 259 -10.15 -9.51 -3.62
CA ASP A 259 -10.14 -8.47 -2.59
C ASP A 259 -8.92 -7.55 -2.68
N HIS A 260 -7.89 -7.89 -3.47
CA HIS A 260 -6.61 -7.19 -3.49
C HIS A 260 -6.20 -6.65 -4.87
N VAL A 261 -6.92 -6.98 -5.93
CA VAL A 261 -6.66 -6.50 -7.30
C VAL A 261 -7.84 -5.68 -7.79
N PHE A 262 -7.55 -4.44 -8.22
CA PHE A 262 -8.55 -3.48 -8.66
C PHE A 262 -8.12 -2.78 -9.93
N TYR A 263 -9.09 -2.19 -10.65
CA TYR A 263 -8.84 -1.55 -11.93
C TYR A 263 -9.65 -0.26 -12.11
N VAL A 264 -8.96 0.90 -12.16
CA VAL A 264 -9.44 2.28 -11.95
C VAL A 264 -10.38 2.80 -13.05
N GLU A 265 -10.58 2.07 -14.16
CA GLU A 265 -11.54 2.49 -15.21
C GLU A 265 -12.99 2.57 -14.72
N THR A 266 -13.33 1.97 -13.58
CA THR A 266 -14.66 2.05 -12.99
C THR A 266 -14.66 2.98 -11.78
N TYR A 267 -15.48 4.05 -11.81
CA TYR A 267 -15.70 4.98 -10.69
C TYR A 267 -15.97 4.27 -9.34
N GLY A 268 -16.44 3.01 -9.35
CA GLY A 268 -16.68 2.19 -8.15
C GLY A 268 -15.44 1.61 -7.46
N VAL A 269 -14.23 1.80 -7.97
CA VAL A 269 -12.98 1.26 -7.38
C VAL A 269 -12.67 1.91 -6.04
N ILE A 270 -12.82 3.24 -5.96
CA ILE A 270 -12.61 3.98 -4.71
C ILE A 270 -13.60 3.51 -3.67
N GLU A 271 -14.88 3.37 -4.01
CA GLU A 271 -15.90 2.93 -3.06
C GLU A 271 -15.70 1.49 -2.61
N LYS A 272 -15.30 0.57 -3.51
CA LYS A 272 -15.04 -0.83 -3.17
C LYS A 272 -13.78 -0.97 -2.29
N LEU A 273 -12.68 -0.31 -2.66
CA LEU A 273 -11.45 -0.28 -1.86
C LEU A 273 -11.70 0.39 -0.52
N THR A 274 -12.34 1.55 -0.51
CA THR A 274 -12.66 2.29 0.71
C THR A 274 -13.60 1.48 1.61
N SER A 275 -14.60 0.81 1.05
CA SER A 275 -15.51 -0.04 1.85
C SER A 275 -14.78 -1.24 2.41
N LYS A 276 -13.86 -1.87 1.66
CA LYS A 276 -13.04 -2.97 2.17
C LYS A 276 -12.02 -2.54 3.21
N PHE A 277 -11.34 -1.42 2.99
CA PHE A 277 -10.46 -0.84 3.99
C PHE A 277 -11.26 -0.44 5.23
N ARG A 278 -12.43 0.17 5.06
CA ARG A 278 -13.32 0.46 6.19
C ARG A 278 -13.71 -0.83 6.88
N GLU A 279 -14.23 -1.86 6.22
CA GLU A 279 -14.58 -3.15 6.83
C GLU A 279 -13.39 -3.83 7.54
N SER A 280 -12.19 -3.82 6.94
CA SER A 280 -10.97 -4.44 7.49
C SER A 280 -10.39 -3.64 8.67
N LEU A 281 -10.43 -2.32 8.59
CA LEU A 281 -10.03 -1.40 9.66
C LEU A 281 -11.14 -1.17 10.70
N CYS A 282 -12.37 -1.54 10.36
CA CYS A 282 -13.54 -1.46 11.21
C CYS A 282 -13.42 -2.58 12.21
N GLY A 283 -12.80 -2.22 13.31
CA GLY A 283 -12.90 -3.06 14.45
C GLY A 283 -14.24 -2.96 15.10
N ILE A 284 -14.91 -4.11 15.24
CA ILE A 284 -15.82 -4.27 16.37
C ILE A 284 -15.01 -3.90 17.60
N ASP A 285 -15.45 -2.86 18.30
CA ASP A 285 -14.83 -2.53 19.57
C ASP A 285 -15.24 -3.56 20.61
N ALA A 286 -14.47 -4.65 20.69
CA ALA A 286 -14.71 -5.72 21.64
C ALA A 286 -14.67 -5.21 23.10
N CYS A 287 -14.01 -4.07 23.36
CA CYS A 287 -14.04 -3.38 24.64
C CYS A 287 -15.25 -2.45 24.84
N SER A 288 -15.95 -2.06 23.78
CA SER A 288 -17.26 -1.39 23.89
C SER A 288 -18.42 -2.40 23.98
N LEU A 289 -18.19 -3.64 23.59
CA LEU A 289 -19.05 -4.77 23.95
C LEU A 289 -18.81 -5.16 25.42
N ARG A 290 -19.71 -5.94 26.02
CA ARG A 290 -19.47 -6.49 27.37
C ARG A 290 -18.18 -7.33 27.36
N HIS A 291 -17.17 -6.86 28.08
CA HIS A 291 -15.90 -7.55 28.31
C HIS A 291 -15.73 -7.93 29.78
N ASP A 292 -14.81 -8.85 30.05
CA ASP A 292 -14.65 -9.45 31.38
C ASP A 292 -13.34 -9.01 32.07
N CYS A 293 -12.64 -8.01 31.54
CA CYS A 293 -11.42 -7.47 32.16
C CYS A 293 -11.71 -6.77 33.50
N GLU A 294 -10.93 -7.10 34.54
CA GLU A 294 -11.01 -6.45 35.86
C GLU A 294 -10.52 -5.00 35.82
N HIS A 295 -9.44 -4.74 35.07
CA HIS A 295 -8.85 -3.41 34.95
C HIS A 295 -9.07 -2.81 33.56
N GLU A 296 -8.04 -2.80 32.70
CA GLU A 296 -8.07 -2.13 31.41
C GLU A 296 -8.37 -3.16 30.32
N CYS A 297 -9.40 -2.91 29.51
CA CYS A 297 -9.63 -3.67 28.29
C CYS A 297 -8.88 -3.02 27.13
N VAL A 298 -8.06 -3.80 26.44
CA VAL A 298 -7.35 -3.36 25.24
C VAL A 298 -7.88 -4.14 24.05
N ASN A 299 -8.44 -3.41 23.08
CA ASN A 299 -9.00 -3.98 21.88
C ASN A 299 -7.89 -4.58 20.99
N ASN A 300 -8.13 -5.78 20.46
CA ASN A 300 -7.20 -6.53 19.61
C ASN A 300 -7.96 -7.22 18.48
N PHE A 301 -8.01 -6.56 17.32
CA PHE A 301 -8.84 -7.00 16.20
C PHE A 301 -10.25 -7.38 16.70
N ASN A 302 -10.84 -8.49 16.28
CA ASN A 302 -12.20 -8.85 16.68
C ASN A 302 -12.27 -9.48 18.09
N SER A 303 -11.29 -9.19 18.95
CA SER A 303 -11.12 -9.70 20.30
C SER A 303 -10.58 -8.59 21.21
N TYR A 304 -10.35 -8.90 22.47
CA TYR A 304 -9.71 -8.01 23.44
C TYR A 304 -8.74 -8.80 24.31
N TYR A 305 -7.81 -8.10 24.93
CA TYR A 305 -7.03 -8.64 26.05
C TYR A 305 -7.08 -7.67 27.23
N CYS A 306 -6.90 -8.21 28.42
CA CYS A 306 -6.91 -7.42 29.64
C CYS A 306 -5.50 -6.99 30.02
N LYS A 307 -5.37 -5.74 30.43
CA LYS A 307 -4.14 -5.15 30.94
C LYS A 307 -4.39 -4.65 32.36
N CYS A 308 -3.40 -4.82 33.22
CA CYS A 308 -3.47 -4.35 34.60
C CYS A 308 -2.85 -2.95 34.72
N ARG A 309 -3.42 -2.13 35.62
CA ARG A 309 -2.84 -0.83 36.01
C ARG A 309 -1.51 -1.05 36.72
N GLU A 310 -0.70 0.01 36.81
CA GLU A 310 0.59 -0.03 37.51
C GLU A 310 0.45 -0.60 38.92
N GLY A 311 1.40 -1.46 39.31
CA GLY A 311 1.38 -2.16 40.60
C GLY A 311 0.57 -3.48 40.61
N TYR A 312 0.01 -3.90 39.47
CA TYR A 312 -0.74 -5.15 39.34
C TYR A 312 -0.22 -6.04 38.20
N VAL A 313 -0.33 -7.35 38.37
CA VAL A 313 0.05 -8.39 37.40
C VAL A 313 -1.19 -9.13 36.94
N LEU A 314 -1.28 -9.40 35.64
CA LEU A 314 -2.38 -10.15 35.05
C LEU A 314 -2.31 -11.62 35.48
N ASN A 315 -3.42 -12.14 36.00
CA ASN A 315 -3.53 -13.52 36.46
C ASN A 315 -3.59 -14.51 35.28
N LEU A 316 -3.44 -15.80 35.58
CA LEU A 316 -3.48 -16.89 34.58
C LEU A 316 -4.81 -16.98 33.81
N ASP A 317 -5.89 -16.46 34.38
CA ASP A 317 -7.20 -16.37 33.71
C ASP A 317 -7.23 -15.31 32.59
N LYS A 318 -6.16 -14.49 32.48
CA LYS A 318 -6.00 -13.39 31.53
C LYS A 318 -7.08 -12.30 31.64
N LYS A 319 -7.80 -12.26 32.77
CA LYS A 319 -8.94 -11.38 33.01
C LYS A 319 -8.79 -10.57 34.29
N THR A 320 -8.31 -11.20 35.36
CA THR A 320 -8.16 -10.60 36.68
C THR A 320 -6.73 -10.14 36.95
N CYS A 321 -6.56 -9.20 37.87
CA CYS A 321 -5.31 -8.53 38.20
C CYS A 321 -5.02 -8.69 39.69
N SER A 322 -3.85 -9.25 40.03
CA SER A 322 -3.38 -9.33 41.42
C SER A 322 -2.29 -8.30 41.68
N GLN A 323 -2.23 -7.76 42.90
CA GLN A 323 -1.20 -6.80 43.26
C GLN A 323 0.17 -7.47 43.14
N ALA A 324 1.10 -6.80 42.44
CA ALA A 324 2.47 -7.27 42.31
C ALA A 324 3.08 -7.35 43.71
N LYS A 325 3.35 -8.56 44.21
CA LYS A 325 4.06 -8.74 45.48
C LYS A 325 5.49 -8.25 45.31
N GLY A 326 5.71 -6.95 45.54
CA GLY A 326 7.03 -6.35 45.40
C GLY A 326 7.04 -4.82 45.28
N SER A 327 6.50 -4.10 46.26
CA SER A 327 7.10 -2.85 46.77
C SER A 327 6.42 -2.44 48.07
N SER A 328 6.71 -3.20 49.14
CA SER A 328 6.69 -2.61 50.47
C SER A 328 7.80 -1.54 50.52
N LEU A 329 7.47 -0.32 50.08
CA LEU A 329 8.15 0.87 50.56
C LEU A 329 7.73 1.05 52.02
N CYS A 330 8.47 0.37 52.89
CA CYS A 330 8.46 0.63 54.32
C CYS A 330 8.71 2.13 54.52
N HIS A 331 7.65 2.87 54.82
CA HIS A 331 7.79 4.19 55.43
C HIS A 331 8.10 3.94 56.90
N ALA A 332 9.35 4.21 57.28
CA ALA A 332 9.78 4.42 58.65
C ALA A 332 10.11 5.90 58.81
#